data_AF-A0A2X1NA99-F1
#
_entry.id   AF-A0A2X1NA99-F1
#
_cell.length_a   1.000
_cell.length_b   1.000
_cell.length_c   1.000
_cell.angle_alpha   90.00
_cell.angle_beta   90.00
_cell.angle_gamma   90.00
#
_symmetry.space_group_name_H-M   'P 1'
#
loop_
_entity.id
_entity.type
_entity.pdbx_description
1 polymer ?
#
loop_
_entity_poly.entity_id
_entity_poly.type
_entity_poly.pdbx_seq_one_letter_code
_entity_poly.pdbx_strand_id
1 'polypeptide(L)'
;MDLYIQIIVVACLTGMTSLLAHRSAAVFHDGIRPILPQLIEGYMNRREAGSIAFGLSIGFVASVGISFTLKTGLLNAWLLFLPTDILGVLAINSLMAFGLGAIWGVLILTCLLPVNQLLTALPVDVLGSLGELSSPVVSAFALFPLVAIFYQFGWKQSLVAAVVVLMTRVVVVRYFPHLNPESIEIFIGMVMLLGIAITHDLRHRDENDIDASGLSVFEERTSRIIKNLPYIAIVGALIAAVASMKIFAGSEVSIFTLEKAYSAGVTPEQSQTLINQAALAEFMRGLGFVPLIATTALATGVYAVAGFTFVYAVGYLSPIRWLQRY
;
A
#
# COMPACT_ATOMS: atom_id res chain seq x y z
N MET A 1 -21.62 19.88 -2.94
CA MET A 1 -21.96 18.64 -3.67
C MET A 1 -20.79 17.67 -3.64
N ASP A 2 -19.55 18.19 -3.69
CA ASP A 2 -18.31 17.41 -3.76
C ASP A 2 -18.02 16.55 -2.53
N LEU A 3 -18.25 17.08 -1.32
CA LEU A 3 -18.00 16.33 -0.08
C LEU A 3 -18.90 15.08 0.03
N TYR A 4 -20.16 15.16 -0.40
CA TYR A 4 -21.07 14.00 -0.38
C TYR A 4 -20.61 12.90 -1.34
N ILE A 5 -20.14 13.29 -2.53
CA ILE A 5 -19.59 12.34 -3.51
C ILE A 5 -18.32 11.69 -2.95
N GLN A 6 -17.41 12.48 -2.37
CA GLN A 6 -16.21 11.96 -1.72
C GLN A 6 -16.55 10.97 -0.60
N ILE A 7 -17.52 11.30 0.27
CA ILE A 7 -18.00 10.41 1.33
C ILE A 7 -18.53 9.10 0.76
N ILE A 8 -19.38 9.16 -0.27
CA ILE A 8 -19.96 7.96 -0.88
C ILE A 8 -18.86 7.09 -1.50
N VAL A 9 -17.95 7.67 -2.28
CA VAL A 9 -16.90 6.89 -2.95
C VAL A 9 -15.91 6.31 -1.94
N VAL A 10 -15.52 7.06 -0.91
CA VAL A 10 -14.66 6.54 0.17
C VAL A 10 -15.37 5.45 0.96
N ALA A 11 -16.65 5.62 1.31
CA ALA A 11 -17.43 4.59 2.00
C ALA A 11 -17.58 3.31 1.17
N CYS A 12 -17.82 3.42 -0.14
CA CYS A 12 -17.83 2.28 -1.04
C CYS A 12 -16.46 1.61 -1.11
N LEU A 13 -15.37 2.38 -1.20
CA LEU A 13 -14.01 1.86 -1.22
C LEU A 13 -13.68 1.08 0.06
N THR A 14 -13.89 1.68 1.23
CA THR A 14 -13.57 1.06 2.52
C THR A 14 -14.51 -0.11 2.83
N GLY A 15 -15.79 -0.02 2.44
CA GLY A 15 -16.73 -1.13 2.53
C GLY A 15 -16.32 -2.31 1.65
N MET A 16 -15.93 -2.07 0.40
CA MET A 16 -15.50 -3.13 -0.51
C MET A 16 -14.17 -3.78 -0.08
N THR A 17 -13.21 -3.00 0.41
CA THR A 17 -11.93 -3.55 0.92
C THR A 17 -12.16 -4.43 2.16
N SER A 18 -13.01 -3.99 3.10
CA SER A 18 -13.41 -4.81 4.24
C SER A 18 -14.14 -6.10 3.81
N LEU A 19 -15.00 -6.02 2.79
CA LEU A 19 -15.68 -7.20 2.23
C LEU A 19 -14.69 -8.19 1.59
N LEU A 20 -13.67 -7.70 0.89
CA LEU A 20 -12.61 -8.55 0.32
C LEU A 20 -11.78 -9.24 1.41
N ALA A 21 -11.44 -8.52 2.48
CA ALA A 21 -10.74 -9.08 3.63
C ALA A 21 -11.58 -10.15 4.34
N HIS A 22 -12.89 -9.90 4.53
CA HIS A 22 -13.83 -10.88 5.10
C HIS A 22 -13.90 -12.19 4.30
N ARG A 23 -13.85 -12.08 2.97
CA ARG A 23 -13.81 -13.22 2.05
C ARG A 23 -12.42 -13.84 1.89
N SER A 24 -11.40 -13.27 2.53
CA SER A 24 -10.00 -13.67 2.36
C SER A 24 -9.58 -13.67 0.87
N ALA A 25 -10.15 -12.75 0.10
CA ALA A 25 -9.90 -12.63 -1.34
C ALA A 25 -8.77 -11.63 -1.62
N ALA A 26 -8.75 -10.53 -0.88
CA ALA A 26 -7.65 -9.57 -0.92
C ALA A 26 -7.54 -8.84 0.42
N VAL A 27 -6.31 -8.48 0.78
CA VAL A 27 -5.98 -7.61 1.94
C VAL A 27 -4.90 -6.61 1.55
N PHE A 28 -4.81 -5.51 2.28
CA PHE A 28 -3.73 -4.55 2.11
C PHE A 28 -2.48 -4.96 2.88
N HIS A 29 -2.61 -5.46 4.11
CA HIS A 29 -1.47 -5.85 4.93
C HIS A 29 -0.82 -7.15 4.40
N ASP A 30 0.41 -7.05 3.89
CA ASP A 30 1.16 -8.18 3.34
C ASP A 30 1.32 -9.33 4.34
N GLY A 31 1.67 -9.01 5.60
CA GLY A 31 1.80 -10.00 6.68
C GLY A 31 0.53 -10.77 7.04
N ILE A 32 -0.66 -10.32 6.60
CA ILE A 32 -1.92 -11.04 6.83
C ILE A 32 -2.15 -12.08 5.71
N ARG A 33 -1.59 -11.91 4.51
CA ARG A 33 -1.82 -12.86 3.40
C ARG A 33 -1.44 -14.31 3.74
N PRO A 34 -0.30 -14.60 4.40
CA PRO A 34 0.07 -15.98 4.73
C PRO A 34 -0.82 -16.65 5.78
N ILE A 35 -1.56 -15.88 6.59
CA ILE A 35 -2.41 -16.45 7.66
C ILE A 35 -3.84 -16.74 7.19
N LEU A 36 -4.35 -16.00 6.22
CA LEU A 36 -5.74 -16.12 5.77
C LEU A 36 -6.10 -17.46 5.12
N PRO A 37 -5.19 -18.20 4.46
CA PRO A 37 -5.48 -19.58 4.04
C PRO A 37 -5.93 -20.47 5.19
N GLN A 38 -5.36 -20.30 6.39
CA GLN A 38 -5.75 -21.07 7.58
C GLN A 38 -7.20 -20.80 8.01
N LEU A 39 -7.70 -19.59 7.75
CA LEU A 39 -9.09 -19.23 7.99
C LEU A 39 -10.03 -19.85 6.94
N ILE A 40 -9.60 -19.95 5.69
CA ILE A 40 -10.36 -20.57 4.59
C ILE A 40 -10.43 -22.08 4.77
N GLU A 41 -9.32 -22.69 5.16
CA GLU A 41 -9.17 -24.15 5.35
C GLU A 41 -9.76 -24.62 6.70
N GLY A 42 -10.13 -23.71 7.59
CA GLY A 42 -10.80 -24.01 8.85
C GLY A 42 -9.87 -24.35 10.02
N TYR A 43 -8.55 -24.21 9.85
CA TYR A 43 -7.56 -24.41 10.91
C TYR A 43 -7.50 -23.27 11.92
N MET A 44 -7.99 -22.07 11.54
CA MET A 44 -8.00 -20.88 12.39
C MET A 44 -9.40 -20.27 12.46
N ASN A 45 -9.78 -19.75 13.62
CA ASN A 45 -11.04 -19.04 13.77
C ASN A 45 -10.89 -17.53 13.45
N ARG A 46 -12.01 -16.85 13.13
CA ARG A 46 -12.00 -15.42 12.77
C ARG A 46 -11.48 -14.49 13.86
N ARG A 47 -11.69 -14.84 15.14
CA ARG A 47 -11.25 -14.01 16.27
C ARG A 47 -9.73 -14.04 16.42
N GLU A 48 -9.14 -15.21 16.27
CA GLU A 48 -7.70 -15.43 16.27
C GLU A 48 -7.05 -14.73 15.07
N ALA A 49 -7.56 -14.97 13.85
CA ALA A 49 -7.10 -14.29 12.64
C ALA A 49 -7.20 -12.75 12.79
N GLY A 50 -8.30 -12.27 13.36
CA GLY A 50 -8.52 -10.85 13.60
C GLY A 50 -7.60 -10.25 14.68
N SER A 51 -7.23 -11.02 15.70
CA SER A 51 -6.24 -10.58 16.70
C SER A 51 -4.84 -10.46 16.10
N ILE A 52 -4.46 -11.40 15.22
CA ILE A 52 -3.18 -11.33 14.50
C ILE A 52 -3.20 -10.12 13.55
N ALA A 53 -4.29 -9.95 12.79
CA ALA A 53 -4.49 -8.81 11.90
C ALA A 53 -4.37 -7.47 12.64
N PHE A 54 -5.00 -7.36 13.81
CA PHE A 54 -4.91 -6.17 14.66
C PHE A 54 -3.48 -5.93 15.14
N GLY A 55 -2.82 -6.95 15.70
CA GLY A 55 -1.46 -6.85 16.23
C GLY A 55 -0.43 -6.42 15.19
N LEU A 56 -0.54 -6.95 13.97
CA LEU A 56 0.35 -6.58 12.85
C LEU A 56 0.09 -5.15 12.34
N SER A 57 -1.17 -4.72 12.34
CA SER A 57 -1.60 -3.51 11.64
C SER A 57 -1.62 -2.24 12.49
N ILE A 58 -1.96 -2.33 13.78
CA ILE A 58 -2.26 -1.15 14.62
C ILE A 58 -1.09 -0.18 14.73
N GLY A 59 0.15 -0.72 14.77
CA GLY A 59 1.36 0.09 14.79
C GLY A 59 1.49 0.98 13.56
N PHE A 60 1.21 0.46 12.37
CA PHE A 60 1.26 1.22 11.12
C PHE A 60 0.11 2.22 10.99
N VAL A 61 -1.09 1.88 11.47
CA VAL A 61 -2.23 2.80 11.51
C VAL A 61 -1.89 4.02 12.35
N ALA A 62 -1.38 3.81 13.57
CA ALA A 62 -1.03 4.89 14.47
C ALA A 62 0.18 5.70 14.00
N SER A 63 1.24 5.03 13.53
CA SER A 63 2.50 5.68 13.17
C SER A 63 2.47 6.33 11.78
N VAL A 64 2.10 5.60 10.73
CA VAL A 64 2.14 6.09 9.34
C VAL A 64 0.80 6.68 8.95
N GLY A 65 -0.28 5.95 9.24
CA GLY A 65 -1.64 6.29 8.83
C GLY A 65 -2.08 7.66 9.35
N ILE A 66 -2.16 7.80 10.67
CA ILE A 66 -2.61 9.03 11.32
C ILE A 66 -1.60 10.16 11.08
N SER A 67 -0.30 9.93 11.33
CA SER A 67 0.71 10.99 11.25
C SER A 67 0.77 11.64 9.86
N PHE A 68 0.75 10.85 8.77
CA PHE A 68 0.84 11.40 7.42
C PHE A 68 -0.45 12.14 7.05
N THR A 69 -1.60 11.58 7.43
CA THR A 69 -2.90 12.20 7.15
C THR A 69 -3.03 13.55 7.86
N LEU A 70 -2.64 13.63 9.12
CA LEU A 70 -2.69 14.88 9.89
C LEU A 70 -1.69 15.91 9.37
N LYS A 71 -0.49 15.49 8.96
CA LYS A 71 0.51 16.39 8.40
C LYS A 71 0.11 16.95 7.04
N THR A 72 -0.41 16.10 6.17
CA THR A 72 -0.63 16.45 4.75
C THR A 72 -2.06 16.84 4.42
N GLY A 73 -3.02 16.51 5.29
CA GLY A 73 -4.43 16.64 4.99
C GLY A 73 -4.96 15.62 3.98
N LEU A 74 -4.11 14.68 3.51
CA LEU A 74 -4.47 13.66 2.52
C LEU A 74 -4.63 12.29 3.17
N LEU A 75 -5.63 11.53 2.73
CA LEU A 75 -5.81 10.14 3.12
C LEU A 75 -4.69 9.26 2.54
N ASN A 76 -4.32 8.20 3.26
CA ASN A 76 -3.34 7.20 2.81
C ASN A 76 -3.84 5.77 3.02
N ALA A 77 -3.15 4.82 2.38
CA ALA A 77 -3.54 3.42 2.37
C ALA A 77 -3.46 2.78 3.76
N TRP A 78 -2.49 3.15 4.61
CA TRP A 78 -2.40 2.61 5.98
C TRP A 78 -3.59 3.00 6.83
N LEU A 79 -4.08 4.24 6.73
CA LEU A 79 -5.23 4.69 7.52
C LEU A 79 -6.56 4.13 7.00
N LEU A 80 -6.71 3.96 5.68
CA LEU A 80 -7.95 3.46 5.11
C LEU A 80 -8.04 1.93 5.11
N PHE A 81 -6.99 1.23 4.69
CA PHE A 81 -7.10 -0.19 4.35
C PHE A 81 -6.66 -1.14 5.46
N LEU A 82 -5.72 -0.75 6.32
CA LEU A 82 -5.36 -1.61 7.45
C LEU A 82 -6.52 -1.81 8.44
N PRO A 83 -7.29 -0.76 8.80
CA PRO A 83 -8.47 -0.97 9.64
C PRO A 83 -9.56 -1.77 8.92
N THR A 84 -9.73 -1.62 7.60
CA THR A 84 -10.71 -2.42 6.86
C THR A 84 -10.29 -3.89 6.76
N ASP A 85 -9.00 -4.20 6.69
CA ASP A 85 -8.49 -5.57 6.82
C ASP A 85 -8.88 -6.16 8.19
N ILE A 86 -8.64 -5.44 9.29
CA ILE A 86 -9.00 -5.88 10.64
C ILE A 86 -10.51 -6.10 10.77
N LEU A 87 -11.30 -5.09 10.39
CA LEU A 87 -12.77 -5.11 10.48
C LEU A 87 -13.36 -6.22 9.62
N GLY A 88 -12.83 -6.42 8.41
CA GLY A 88 -13.26 -7.45 7.48
C GLY A 88 -12.99 -8.84 8.00
N VAL A 89 -11.77 -9.11 8.49
CA VAL A 89 -11.40 -10.43 9.05
C VAL A 89 -12.27 -10.77 10.25
N LEU A 90 -12.49 -9.81 11.17
CA LEU A 90 -13.31 -9.97 12.37
C LEU A 90 -14.81 -10.10 12.07
N ALA A 91 -15.28 -9.60 10.93
CA ALA A 91 -16.69 -9.57 10.63
C ALA A 91 -17.30 -10.98 10.52
N ILE A 92 -18.48 -11.16 11.13
CA ILE A 92 -19.23 -12.41 11.16
C ILE A 92 -19.90 -12.68 9.81
N ASN A 93 -20.43 -11.64 9.15
CA ASN A 93 -21.11 -11.75 7.87
C ASN A 93 -20.62 -10.67 6.89
N SER A 94 -20.86 -10.91 5.59
CA SER A 94 -20.40 -10.04 4.51
C SER A 94 -21.04 -8.64 4.55
N LEU A 95 -22.29 -8.52 5.00
CA LEU A 95 -22.98 -7.23 5.09
C LEU A 95 -22.37 -6.36 6.20
N MET A 96 -22.06 -6.97 7.34
CA MET A 96 -21.39 -6.32 8.46
C MET A 96 -19.97 -5.94 8.10
N ALA A 97 -19.24 -6.78 7.36
CA ALA A 97 -17.92 -6.43 6.83
C ALA A 97 -17.99 -5.15 5.99
N PHE A 98 -18.89 -5.12 5.00
CA PHE A 98 -19.09 -3.94 4.17
C PHE A 98 -19.52 -2.72 4.99
N GLY A 99 -20.50 -2.87 5.89
CA GLY A 99 -21.01 -1.79 6.72
C GLY A 99 -19.94 -1.18 7.65
N LEU A 100 -19.17 -2.02 8.35
CA LEU A 100 -18.08 -1.57 9.23
C LEU A 100 -16.99 -0.84 8.44
N GLY A 101 -16.61 -1.37 7.28
CA GLY A 101 -15.66 -0.71 6.39
C GLY A 101 -16.19 0.64 5.91
N ALA A 102 -17.43 0.72 5.45
CA ALA A 102 -18.05 1.96 5.01
C ALA A 102 -18.10 3.01 6.13
N ILE A 103 -18.53 2.62 7.33
CA ILE A 103 -18.56 3.49 8.52
C ILE A 103 -17.16 4.03 8.82
N TRP A 104 -16.13 3.19 8.76
CA TRP A 104 -14.73 3.62 8.95
C TRP A 104 -14.31 4.70 7.95
N GLY A 105 -14.62 4.51 6.67
CA GLY A 105 -14.29 5.48 5.62
C GLY A 105 -14.98 6.83 5.83
N VAL A 106 -16.28 6.81 6.18
CA VAL A 106 -17.03 8.02 6.51
C VAL A 106 -16.43 8.71 7.74
N LEU A 107 -16.13 7.95 8.79
CA LEU A 107 -15.56 8.47 10.03
C LEU A 107 -14.23 9.18 9.75
N ILE A 108 -13.29 8.54 9.05
CA ILE A 108 -11.98 9.14 8.81
C ILE A 108 -12.07 10.40 7.94
N LEU A 109 -12.87 10.38 6.88
CA LEU A 109 -13.02 11.56 6.01
C LEU A 109 -13.68 12.74 6.75
N THR A 110 -14.68 12.48 7.59
CA THR A 110 -15.40 13.54 8.31
C THR A 110 -14.65 14.05 9.54
N CYS A 111 -13.87 13.19 10.21
CA CYS A 111 -13.07 13.57 11.38
C CYS A 111 -11.75 14.29 11.02
N LEU A 112 -11.28 14.22 9.78
CA LEU A 112 -10.00 14.81 9.38
C LEU A 112 -9.94 16.32 9.66
N LEU A 113 -10.96 17.08 9.23
CA LEU A 113 -10.97 18.53 9.41
C LEU A 113 -11.12 18.97 10.88
N PRO A 114 -12.09 18.44 11.67
CA PRO A 114 -12.19 18.77 13.09
C PRO A 114 -10.94 18.42 13.89
N VAL A 115 -10.32 17.26 13.63
CA VAL A 115 -9.10 16.85 14.33
C VAL A 115 -7.93 17.76 13.97
N ASN A 116 -7.78 18.12 12.70
CA ASN A 116 -6.73 19.05 12.27
C ASN A 116 -6.91 20.44 12.92
N GLN A 117 -8.14 20.97 12.98
CA GLN A 117 -8.44 22.23 13.67
C GLN A 117 -8.14 22.17 15.17
N LEU A 118 -8.47 21.05 15.82
CA LEU A 118 -8.17 20.86 17.24
C LEU A 118 -6.65 20.84 17.50
N LEU A 119 -5.89 20.15 16.65
CA LEU A 119 -4.44 20.02 16.81
C LEU A 119 -3.69 21.32 16.48
N THR A 120 -4.19 22.10 15.52
CA THR A 120 -3.63 23.43 15.21
C THR A 120 -3.97 24.48 16.27
N ALA A 121 -5.02 24.28 17.06
CA ALA A 121 -5.35 25.15 18.20
C ALA A 121 -4.47 24.89 19.43
N LEU A 122 -3.70 23.80 19.45
CA LEU A 122 -2.77 23.53 20.56
C LEU A 122 -1.58 24.50 20.51
N PRO A 123 -1.05 24.92 21.67
CA PRO A 123 0.11 25.81 21.75
C PRO A 123 1.44 25.12 21.37
N VAL A 124 1.40 23.82 21.07
CA VAL A 124 2.56 22.99 20.70
C VAL A 124 2.37 22.51 19.27
N ASP A 125 3.42 22.59 18.45
CA ASP A 125 3.40 22.13 17.06
C ASP A 125 3.46 20.60 16.94
N VAL A 126 2.33 19.98 17.25
CA VAL A 126 2.13 18.52 17.13
C VAL A 126 2.22 18.09 15.67
N LEU A 127 1.69 18.88 14.73
CA LEU A 127 1.69 18.54 13.31
C LEU A 127 3.09 18.62 12.70
N GLY A 128 3.89 19.62 13.05
CA GLY A 128 5.31 19.72 12.70
C GLY A 128 6.08 18.47 13.12
N SER A 129 5.97 18.12 14.40
CA SER A 129 6.65 16.96 14.99
C SER A 129 6.22 15.63 14.36
N LEU A 130 4.92 15.43 14.10
CA LEU A 130 4.41 14.26 13.38
C LEU A 130 4.93 14.19 11.93
N GLY A 131 5.11 15.36 11.30
CA GLY A 131 5.74 15.46 9.99
C GLY A 131 7.19 15.01 10.00
N GLU A 132 7.97 15.36 11.01
CA GLU A 132 9.38 14.94 11.10
C GLU A 132 9.54 13.42 11.31
N LEU A 133 8.60 12.78 12.02
CA LEU A 133 8.57 11.32 12.17
C LEU A 133 8.43 10.58 10.83
N SER A 134 7.93 11.24 9.79
CA SER A 134 7.73 10.60 8.49
C SER A 134 9.01 10.30 7.74
N SER A 135 10.00 11.18 7.78
CA SER A 135 11.21 11.07 6.94
C SER A 135 12.04 9.81 7.26
N PRO A 136 12.31 9.48 8.54
CA PRO A 136 12.97 8.22 8.90
C PRO A 136 12.17 6.99 8.48
N VAL A 137 10.84 7.06 8.56
CA VAL A 137 9.97 5.95 8.15
C VAL A 137 10.06 5.69 6.66
N VAL A 138 9.92 6.72 5.80
CA VAL A 138 10.03 6.56 4.34
C VAL A 138 11.42 6.03 3.96
N SER A 139 12.47 6.55 4.60
CA SER A 139 13.85 6.08 4.37
C SER A 139 14.05 4.64 4.80
N ALA A 140 13.48 4.22 5.94
CA ALA A 140 13.55 2.84 6.41
C ALA A 140 12.82 1.87 5.48
N PHE A 141 11.66 2.28 4.94
CA PHE A 141 10.93 1.51 3.92
C PHE A 141 11.78 1.28 2.66
N ALA A 142 12.57 2.26 2.24
CA ALA A 142 13.44 2.14 1.08
C ALA A 142 14.53 1.07 1.24
N LEU A 143 14.93 0.79 2.48
CA LEU A 143 15.96 -0.21 2.80
C LEU A 143 15.37 -1.62 3.04
N PHE A 144 14.05 -1.78 3.00
CA PHE A 144 13.39 -3.07 3.28
C PHE A 144 13.90 -4.24 2.41
N PRO A 145 14.18 -4.08 1.10
CA PRO A 145 14.77 -5.15 0.30
C PRO A 145 16.14 -5.61 0.82
N LEU A 146 16.96 -4.71 1.38
CA LEU A 146 18.26 -5.08 1.94
C LEU A 146 18.14 -5.93 3.20
N VAL A 147 17.15 -5.61 4.03
CA VAL A 147 16.80 -6.39 5.23
C VAL A 147 16.33 -7.78 4.82
N ALA A 148 15.48 -7.88 3.79
CA ALA A 148 15.04 -9.17 3.26
C ALA A 148 16.21 -10.00 2.71
N ILE A 149 17.12 -9.38 1.94
CA ILE A 149 18.32 -10.07 1.44
C ILE A 149 19.20 -10.56 2.59
N PHE A 150 19.37 -9.76 3.65
CA PHE A 150 20.13 -10.13 4.83
C PHE A 150 19.54 -11.37 5.52
N TYR A 151 18.22 -11.38 5.76
CA TYR A 151 17.54 -12.50 6.40
C TYR A 151 17.52 -13.76 5.54
N GLN A 152 17.38 -13.64 4.22
CA GLN A 152 17.20 -14.80 3.33
C GLN A 152 18.52 -15.37 2.79
N PHE A 153 19.50 -14.51 2.48
CA PHE A 153 20.73 -14.90 1.77
C PHE A 153 22.01 -14.54 2.55
N GLY A 154 21.88 -13.98 3.75
CA GLY A 154 22.97 -13.66 4.65
C GLY A 154 23.71 -12.35 4.34
N TRP A 155 24.68 -12.05 5.20
CA TRP A 155 25.34 -10.74 5.25
C TRP A 155 26.17 -10.39 4.01
N LYS A 156 26.78 -11.37 3.33
CA LYS A 156 27.65 -11.12 2.16
C LYS A 156 26.85 -10.56 0.98
N GLN A 157 25.72 -11.19 0.66
CA GLN A 157 24.84 -10.74 -0.42
C GLN A 157 24.17 -9.41 -0.08
N SER A 158 23.77 -9.23 1.19
CA SER A 158 23.21 -7.97 1.66
C SER A 158 24.22 -6.82 1.58
N LEU A 159 25.50 -7.04 1.89
CA LEU A 159 26.54 -6.01 1.76
C LEU A 159 26.72 -5.55 0.31
N VAL A 160 26.75 -6.49 -0.65
CA VAL A 160 26.84 -6.15 -2.08
C VAL A 160 25.61 -5.34 -2.51
N ALA A 161 24.42 -5.80 -2.15
CA ALA A 161 23.18 -5.09 -2.45
C ALA A 161 23.16 -3.69 -1.80
N ALA A 162 23.63 -3.55 -0.56
CA ALA A 162 23.68 -2.28 0.14
C ALA A 162 24.61 -1.28 -0.57
N VAL A 163 25.79 -1.71 -1.02
CA VAL A 163 26.69 -0.86 -1.80
C VAL A 163 26.00 -0.39 -3.09
N VAL A 164 25.35 -1.28 -3.84
CA VAL A 164 24.65 -0.92 -5.08
C VAL A 164 23.49 0.05 -4.83
N VAL A 165 22.65 -0.21 -3.83
CA VAL A 165 21.51 0.64 -3.47
C VAL A 165 21.98 2.02 -2.99
N LEU A 166 22.97 2.08 -2.10
CA LEU A 166 23.49 3.35 -1.59
C LEU A 166 24.21 4.16 -2.68
N MET A 167 24.98 3.50 -3.56
CA MET A 167 25.60 4.19 -4.71
C MET A 167 24.55 4.72 -5.67
N THR A 168 23.47 3.97 -5.89
CA THR A 168 22.32 4.44 -6.67
C THR A 168 21.72 5.69 -6.04
N ARG A 169 21.51 5.71 -4.72
CA ARG A 169 21.03 6.91 -4.00
C ARG A 169 21.90 8.12 -4.28
N VAL A 170 23.23 7.97 -4.15
CA VAL A 170 24.19 9.05 -4.39
C VAL A 170 24.07 9.58 -5.81
N VAL A 171 23.98 8.70 -6.81
CA VAL A 171 23.81 9.08 -8.22
C VAL A 171 22.48 9.82 -8.44
N VAL A 172 21.38 9.30 -7.92
CA VAL A 172 20.05 9.92 -8.07
C VAL A 172 20.02 11.30 -7.42
N VAL A 173 20.46 11.42 -6.17
CA VAL A 173 20.47 12.70 -5.45
C VAL A 173 21.37 13.73 -6.15
N ARG A 174 22.51 13.28 -6.70
CA ARG A 174 23.51 14.19 -7.31
C ARG A 174 23.16 14.65 -8.73
N TYR A 175 22.62 13.75 -9.54
CA TYR A 175 22.41 13.98 -10.98
C TYR A 175 20.94 14.08 -11.38
N PHE A 176 20.02 13.53 -10.58
CA PHE A 176 18.58 13.49 -10.85
C PHE A 176 17.76 13.98 -9.64
N PRO A 177 17.99 15.21 -9.14
CA PRO A 177 17.35 15.71 -7.93
C PRO A 177 15.81 15.84 -8.02
N HIS A 178 15.25 15.71 -9.22
CA HIS A 178 13.81 15.74 -9.48
C HIS A 178 13.13 14.37 -9.30
N LEU A 179 13.90 13.29 -9.16
CA LEU A 179 13.37 11.96 -8.90
C LEU A 179 13.33 11.69 -7.40
N ASN A 180 12.33 10.91 -6.97
CA ASN A 180 12.25 10.44 -5.60
C ASN A 180 13.30 9.33 -5.39
N PRO A 181 14.36 9.55 -4.57
CA PRO A 181 15.44 8.58 -4.43
C PRO A 181 14.95 7.30 -3.76
N GLU A 182 14.05 7.38 -2.78
CA GLU A 182 13.52 6.23 -2.06
C GLU A 182 12.81 5.24 -3.00
N SER A 183 12.06 5.74 -3.97
CA SER A 183 11.36 4.89 -4.95
C SER A 183 12.33 4.10 -5.85
N ILE A 184 13.45 4.74 -6.22
CA ILE A 184 14.49 4.10 -7.05
C ILE A 184 15.29 3.10 -6.22
N GLU A 185 15.58 3.41 -4.96
CA GLU A 185 16.22 2.49 -4.02
C GLU A 185 15.39 1.22 -3.83
N ILE A 186 14.08 1.34 -3.64
CA ILE A 186 13.17 0.17 -3.53
C ILE A 186 13.26 -0.66 -4.80
N PHE A 187 13.18 -0.03 -5.97
CA PHE A 187 13.23 -0.73 -7.25
C PHE A 187 14.57 -1.48 -7.43
N ILE A 188 15.71 -0.80 -7.26
CA ILE A 188 17.03 -1.43 -7.39
C ILE A 188 17.25 -2.50 -6.31
N GLY A 189 16.82 -2.24 -5.09
CA GLY A 189 16.86 -3.20 -3.98
C GLY A 189 16.09 -4.47 -4.30
N MET A 190 14.90 -4.36 -4.91
CA MET A 190 14.15 -5.53 -5.33
C MET A 190 14.79 -6.25 -6.52
N VAL A 191 15.33 -5.52 -7.51
CA VAL A 191 16.05 -6.13 -8.64
C VAL A 191 17.24 -6.95 -8.12
N MET A 192 17.98 -6.41 -7.14
CA MET A 192 19.06 -7.13 -6.47
C MET A 192 18.54 -8.38 -5.74
N LEU A 193 17.47 -8.24 -4.95
CA LEU A 193 16.85 -9.35 -4.24
C LEU A 193 16.45 -10.48 -5.19
N LEU A 194 15.73 -10.16 -6.26
CA LEU A 194 15.27 -11.12 -7.26
C LEU A 194 16.45 -11.75 -8.00
N GLY A 195 17.45 -10.96 -8.39
CA GLY A 195 18.65 -11.45 -9.06
C GLY A 195 19.44 -12.42 -8.18
N ILE A 196 19.58 -12.11 -6.89
CA ILE A 196 20.23 -13.00 -5.90
C ILE A 196 19.41 -14.27 -5.72
N ALA A 197 18.09 -14.15 -5.57
CA ALA A 197 17.19 -15.29 -5.40
C ALA A 197 17.25 -16.25 -6.59
N ILE A 198 17.15 -15.74 -7.82
CA ILE A 198 17.25 -16.53 -9.05
C ILE A 198 18.63 -17.19 -9.16
N THR A 199 19.71 -16.44 -8.89
CA THR A 199 21.08 -16.98 -8.97
C THR A 199 21.30 -18.08 -7.93
N HIS A 200 20.73 -17.91 -6.73
CA HIS A 200 20.79 -18.91 -5.68
C HIS A 200 20.05 -20.19 -6.08
N ASP A 201 18.82 -20.04 -6.60
CA ASP A 201 17.99 -21.17 -7.04
C ASP A 201 18.64 -21.95 -8.19
N LEU A 202 19.15 -21.25 -9.21
CA LEU A 202 19.84 -21.89 -10.34
C LEU A 202 21.11 -22.67 -9.95
N ARG A 203 21.79 -22.25 -8.88
CA ARG A 203 23.00 -22.93 -8.38
C ARG A 203 22.72 -24.16 -7.52
N HIS A 204 21.51 -24.26 -6.98
CA HIS A 204 21.06 -25.38 -6.13
C HIS A 204 19.93 -26.18 -6.79
N ARG A 205 19.76 -26.02 -8.11
CA ARG A 205 18.64 -26.57 -8.87
C ARG A 205 18.63 -28.11 -8.93
N ASP A 206 19.77 -28.75 -8.70
CA ASP A 206 19.90 -30.21 -8.71
C ASP A 206 19.35 -30.89 -7.43
N GLU A 207 18.93 -30.13 -6.41
CA GLU A 207 18.33 -30.66 -5.16
C GLU A 207 16.80 -30.54 -5.09
N ASN A 208 16.16 -29.78 -5.98
CA ASN A 208 14.71 -29.49 -5.91
C ASN A 208 13.96 -30.14 -7.08
N ASP A 209 13.53 -31.40 -6.89
CA ASP A 209 12.52 -32.01 -7.74
C ASP A 209 11.18 -31.25 -7.57
N ILE A 210 10.64 -30.71 -8.65
CA ILE A 210 9.35 -30.03 -8.66
C ILE A 210 8.26 -31.11 -8.52
N ASP A 211 7.81 -31.34 -7.30
CA ASP A 211 6.77 -32.31 -7.00
C ASP A 211 5.45 -31.91 -7.69
N ALA A 212 4.83 -32.83 -8.41
CA ALA A 212 3.61 -32.59 -9.21
C ALA A 212 2.42 -32.12 -8.34
N SER A 213 2.49 -32.35 -7.03
CA SER A 213 1.57 -31.86 -6.01
C SER A 213 1.57 -30.33 -5.89
N GLY A 214 2.68 -29.65 -6.18
CA GLY A 214 2.78 -28.19 -6.09
C GLY A 214 1.98 -27.46 -7.17
N LEU A 215 1.88 -28.04 -8.37
CA LEU A 215 1.16 -27.43 -9.50
C LEU A 215 -0.34 -27.32 -9.23
N SER A 216 -0.95 -28.35 -8.62
CA SER A 216 -2.39 -28.35 -8.31
C SER A 216 -2.75 -27.31 -7.24
N VAL A 217 -1.88 -27.11 -6.25
CA VAL A 217 -2.07 -26.11 -5.19
C VAL A 217 -2.01 -24.69 -5.75
N PHE A 218 -1.08 -24.40 -6.67
CA PHE A 218 -1.02 -23.09 -7.33
C PHE A 218 -2.23 -22.84 -8.22
N GLU A 219 -2.72 -23.86 -8.92
CA GLU A 219 -3.92 -23.74 -9.75
C GLU A 219 -5.17 -23.42 -8.93
N GLU A 220 -5.36 -24.10 -7.79
CA GLU A 220 -6.49 -23.83 -6.90
C GLU A 220 -6.46 -22.39 -6.35
N ARG A 221 -5.30 -21.96 -5.86
CA ARG A 221 -5.08 -20.60 -5.34
C ARG A 221 -5.27 -19.55 -6.42
N THR A 222 -4.80 -19.81 -7.64
CA THR A 222 -4.97 -18.92 -8.79
C THR A 222 -6.44 -18.81 -9.20
N SER A 223 -7.16 -19.94 -9.26
CA SER A 223 -8.60 -19.98 -9.56
C SER A 223 -9.41 -19.16 -8.56
N ARG A 224 -9.05 -19.21 -7.27
CA ARG A 224 -9.67 -18.39 -6.22
C ARG A 224 -9.50 -16.89 -6.46
N ILE A 225 -8.32 -16.46 -6.90
CA ILE A 225 -8.04 -15.06 -7.25
C ILE A 225 -8.89 -14.66 -8.47
N ILE A 226 -8.89 -15.47 -9.53
CA ILE A 226 -9.65 -15.20 -10.76
C ILE A 226 -11.14 -15.06 -10.47
N LYS A 227 -11.70 -15.93 -9.61
CA LYS A 227 -13.11 -15.86 -9.20
C LYS A 227 -13.47 -14.55 -8.50
N ASN A 228 -12.53 -13.96 -7.75
CA ASN A 228 -12.72 -12.69 -7.05
C ASN A 228 -12.23 -11.47 -7.84
N LEU A 229 -11.65 -11.68 -9.03
CA LEU A 229 -11.09 -10.62 -9.87
C LEU A 229 -12.08 -9.48 -10.16
N PRO A 230 -13.39 -9.71 -10.41
CA PRO A 230 -14.33 -8.61 -10.60
C PRO A 230 -14.43 -7.68 -9.39
N TYR A 231 -14.42 -8.23 -8.16
CA TYR A 231 -14.47 -7.43 -6.94
C TYR A 231 -13.16 -6.67 -6.71
N ILE A 232 -12.03 -7.30 -7.01
CA ILE A 232 -10.70 -6.67 -6.95
C ILE A 232 -10.61 -5.52 -7.97
N ALA A 233 -11.12 -5.71 -9.19
CA ALA A 233 -11.15 -4.69 -10.23
C ALA A 233 -12.02 -3.49 -9.82
N ILE A 234 -13.18 -3.73 -9.19
CA ILE A 234 -14.03 -2.66 -8.63
C ILE A 234 -13.26 -1.86 -7.58
N VAL A 235 -12.55 -2.53 -6.66
CA VAL A 235 -11.73 -1.85 -5.66
C VAL A 235 -10.60 -1.05 -6.32
N GLY A 236 -9.91 -1.60 -7.32
CA GLY A 236 -8.90 -0.87 -8.08
C GLY A 236 -9.45 0.39 -8.76
N ALA A 237 -10.65 0.30 -9.34
CA ALA A 237 -11.35 1.45 -9.93
C ALA A 237 -11.73 2.49 -8.87
N LEU A 238 -12.21 2.07 -7.69
CA LEU A 238 -12.53 2.95 -6.57
C LEU A 238 -11.27 3.64 -6.02
N ILE A 239 -10.14 2.92 -5.90
CA ILE A 239 -8.85 3.49 -5.50
C ILE A 239 -8.44 4.59 -6.49
N ALA A 240 -8.45 4.30 -7.79
CA ALA A 240 -8.12 5.27 -8.82
C ALA A 240 -9.08 6.48 -8.80
N ALA A 241 -10.37 6.25 -8.53
CA ALA A 241 -11.36 7.31 -8.40
C ALA A 241 -11.06 8.24 -7.21
N VAL A 242 -10.84 7.69 -6.01
CA VAL A 242 -10.53 8.49 -4.81
C VAL A 242 -9.20 9.23 -4.97
N ALA A 243 -8.18 8.59 -5.57
CA ALA A 243 -6.91 9.25 -5.89
C ALA A 243 -7.09 10.42 -6.87
N SER A 244 -7.93 10.25 -7.91
CA SER A 244 -8.24 11.33 -8.85
C SER A 244 -8.99 12.50 -8.20
N MET A 245 -9.73 12.26 -7.11
CA MET A 245 -10.40 13.33 -6.34
C MET A 245 -9.45 14.18 -5.50
N LYS A 246 -8.13 13.92 -5.53
CA LYS A 246 -7.09 14.66 -4.78
C LYS A 246 -7.22 14.60 -3.25
N ILE A 247 -8.00 13.65 -2.73
CA ILE A 247 -8.17 13.44 -1.28
C ILE A 247 -7.35 12.26 -0.76
N PHE A 248 -6.82 11.42 -1.65
CA PHE A 248 -6.10 10.22 -1.29
C PHE A 248 -4.79 10.15 -2.05
N ALA A 249 -3.71 10.07 -1.28
CA ALA A 249 -2.37 10.04 -1.80
C ALA A 249 -1.84 8.63 -2.05
N GLY A 250 -2.48 7.56 -1.58
CA GLY A 250 -1.94 6.21 -1.77
C GLY A 250 -0.84 5.89 -0.76
N SER A 251 0.44 6.03 -1.18
CA SER A 251 1.59 5.51 -0.45
C SER A 251 2.55 6.57 0.10
N GLU A 252 3.58 6.13 0.81
CA GLU A 252 4.59 6.92 1.51
C GLU A 252 5.52 7.66 0.56
N VAL A 253 5.72 7.13 -0.66
CA VAL A 253 6.61 7.74 -1.67
C VAL A 253 5.94 8.90 -2.43
N SER A 254 4.61 8.98 -2.40
CA SER A 254 3.82 9.94 -3.17
C SER A 254 3.16 11.01 -2.31
N ILE A 255 2.78 10.70 -1.06
CA ILE A 255 1.96 11.58 -0.23
C ILE A 255 2.52 12.99 0.00
N PHE A 256 3.82 13.13 0.28
CA PHE A 256 4.43 14.44 0.48
C PHE A 256 4.63 15.21 -0.83
N THR A 257 4.82 14.51 -1.94
CA THR A 257 4.91 15.13 -3.27
C THR A 257 3.54 15.64 -3.71
N LEU A 258 2.48 14.86 -3.44
CA LEU A 258 1.10 15.22 -3.74
C LEU A 258 0.58 16.33 -2.84
N GLU A 259 0.96 16.34 -1.56
CA GLU A 259 0.67 17.47 -0.66
C GLU A 259 1.19 18.77 -1.26
N LYS A 260 2.48 18.82 -1.61
CA LYS A 260 3.08 19.98 -2.30
C LYS A 260 2.39 20.32 -3.61
N ALA A 261 1.96 19.31 -4.39
CA ALA A 261 1.27 19.54 -5.65
C ALA A 261 -0.11 20.20 -5.46
N TYR A 262 -0.75 19.99 -4.30
CA TYR A 262 -2.07 20.48 -3.97
C TYR A 262 -2.07 21.70 -3.04
N SER A 263 -0.91 22.08 -2.49
CA SER A 263 -0.77 23.27 -1.64
C SER A 263 -1.12 24.57 -2.38
N ALA A 264 -1.69 25.52 -1.64
CA ALA A 264 -2.00 26.85 -2.17
C ALA A 264 -0.72 27.60 -2.57
N GLY A 265 -0.69 28.17 -3.78
CA GLY A 265 0.43 28.97 -4.29
C GLY A 265 1.31 28.29 -5.33
N VAL A 266 1.04 27.03 -5.67
CA VAL A 266 1.75 26.31 -6.75
C VAL A 266 1.06 26.59 -8.09
N THR A 267 1.85 26.94 -9.12
CA THR A 267 1.31 27.17 -10.47
C THR A 267 0.77 25.85 -11.05
N PRO A 268 -0.24 25.88 -11.96
CA PRO A 268 -0.79 24.67 -12.55
C PRO A 268 0.27 23.77 -13.22
N GLU A 269 1.28 24.35 -13.84
CA GLU A 269 2.38 23.64 -14.50
C GLU A 269 3.30 22.92 -13.49
N GLN A 270 3.62 23.59 -12.37
CA GLN A 270 4.38 22.99 -11.28
C GLN A 270 3.60 21.88 -10.59
N SER A 271 2.29 22.08 -10.35
CA SER A 271 1.41 21.07 -9.79
C SER A 271 1.39 19.82 -10.66
N GLN A 272 1.25 19.97 -11.98
CA GLN A 272 1.30 18.85 -12.92
C GLN A 272 2.65 18.13 -12.90
N THR A 273 3.74 18.87 -12.81
CA THR A 273 5.09 18.29 -12.72
C THR A 273 5.25 17.44 -11.46
N LEU A 274 4.79 17.92 -10.32
CA LEU A 274 4.82 17.19 -9.04
C LEU A 274 3.91 15.95 -9.07
N ILE A 275 2.72 16.05 -9.69
CA ILE A 275 1.83 14.90 -9.89
C ILE A 275 2.51 13.83 -10.77
N ASN A 276 3.18 14.23 -11.84
CA ASN A 276 3.92 13.31 -12.71
C ASN A 276 5.08 12.64 -11.96
N GLN A 277 5.79 13.39 -11.09
CA GLN A 277 6.83 12.83 -10.23
C GLN A 277 6.27 11.81 -9.24
N ALA A 278 5.13 12.11 -8.59
CA ALA A 278 4.46 11.17 -7.69
C ALA A 278 3.98 9.90 -8.43
N ALA A 279 3.44 10.04 -9.64
CA ALA A 279 3.03 8.91 -10.46
C ALA A 279 4.21 8.03 -10.89
N LEU A 280 5.34 8.65 -11.27
CA LEU A 280 6.56 7.92 -11.60
C LEU A 280 7.12 7.18 -10.37
N ALA A 281 7.11 7.83 -9.20
CA ALA A 281 7.53 7.23 -7.94
C ALA A 281 6.70 5.98 -7.61
N GLU A 282 5.36 6.07 -7.67
CA GLU A 282 4.48 4.90 -7.48
C GLU A 282 4.68 3.82 -8.53
N PHE A 283 4.94 4.19 -9.78
CA PHE A 283 5.19 3.22 -10.84
C PHE A 283 6.48 2.42 -10.57
N MET A 284 7.57 3.10 -10.22
CA MET A 284 8.83 2.46 -9.85
C MET A 284 8.69 1.57 -8.61
N ARG A 285 7.98 2.07 -7.60
CA ARG A 285 7.65 1.30 -6.39
C ARG A 285 6.81 0.07 -6.73
N GLY A 286 5.80 0.22 -7.59
CA GLY A 286 4.95 -0.88 -8.05
C GLY A 286 5.74 -1.97 -8.74
N LEU A 287 6.65 -1.62 -9.66
CA LEU A 287 7.57 -2.58 -10.28
C LEU A 287 8.41 -3.35 -9.25
N GLY A 288 8.90 -2.64 -8.21
CA GLY A 288 9.60 -3.25 -7.10
C GLY A 288 8.75 -4.24 -6.30
N PHE A 289 7.44 -4.03 -6.17
CA PHE A 289 6.58 -4.95 -5.42
C PHE A 289 5.96 -6.07 -6.24
N VAL A 290 6.04 -6.05 -7.58
CA VAL A 290 5.46 -7.10 -8.45
C VAL A 290 5.87 -8.52 -8.01
N PRO A 291 7.16 -8.85 -7.82
CA PRO A 291 7.52 -10.22 -7.49
C PRO A 291 6.98 -10.66 -6.13
N LEU A 292 7.03 -9.78 -5.13
CA LEU A 292 6.51 -10.05 -3.79
C LEU A 292 4.99 -10.27 -3.81
N ILE A 293 4.25 -9.38 -4.48
CA ILE A 293 2.79 -9.46 -4.56
C ILE A 293 2.36 -10.70 -5.34
N ALA A 294 2.99 -10.96 -6.50
CA ALA A 294 2.63 -12.10 -7.34
C ALA A 294 2.91 -13.43 -6.64
N THR A 295 4.11 -13.61 -6.08
CA THR A 295 4.48 -14.87 -5.41
C THR A 295 3.64 -15.11 -4.17
N THR A 296 3.42 -14.09 -3.33
CA THR A 296 2.58 -14.25 -2.14
C THR A 296 1.11 -14.49 -2.51
N ALA A 297 0.60 -13.86 -3.57
CA ALA A 297 -0.75 -14.13 -4.04
C ALA A 297 -0.91 -15.56 -4.56
N LEU A 298 0.02 -16.05 -5.38
CA LEU A 298 0.00 -17.44 -5.87
C LEU A 298 0.18 -18.45 -4.72
N ALA A 299 1.00 -18.12 -3.72
CA ALA A 299 1.24 -18.96 -2.56
C ALA A 299 0.10 -18.95 -1.53
N THR A 300 -0.83 -18.01 -1.57
CA THR A 300 -1.91 -17.91 -0.55
C THR A 300 -3.31 -17.96 -1.15
N GLY A 301 -3.46 -17.65 -2.44
CA GLY A 301 -4.75 -17.39 -3.07
C GLY A 301 -5.41 -16.09 -2.60
N VAL A 302 -4.66 -15.21 -1.90
CA VAL A 302 -5.12 -13.92 -1.40
C VAL A 302 -4.35 -12.81 -2.10
N TYR A 303 -5.06 -11.90 -2.75
CA TYR A 303 -4.42 -10.84 -3.54
C TYR A 303 -4.14 -9.57 -2.73
N ALA A 304 -3.34 -8.65 -3.28
CA ALA A 304 -3.17 -7.32 -2.71
C ALA A 304 -4.37 -6.43 -3.08
N VAL A 305 -4.94 -5.71 -2.10
CA VAL A 305 -6.10 -4.81 -2.32
C VAL A 305 -5.83 -3.75 -3.39
N ALA A 306 -4.62 -3.18 -3.42
CA ALA A 306 -4.20 -2.21 -4.43
C ALA A 306 -3.61 -2.86 -5.70
N GLY A 307 -3.73 -4.19 -5.85
CA GLY A 307 -3.03 -4.98 -6.85
C GLY A 307 -1.53 -4.71 -6.83
N PHE A 308 -0.91 -4.62 -8.02
CA PHE A 308 0.49 -4.20 -8.17
C PHE A 308 0.71 -2.69 -8.01
N THR A 309 -0.17 -2.01 -7.27
CA THR A 309 -0.12 -0.59 -6.89
C THR A 309 -0.17 0.43 -8.04
N PHE A 310 -0.16 0.01 -9.30
CA PHE A 310 -0.30 0.90 -10.47
C PHE A 310 -1.60 1.70 -10.50
N VAL A 311 -2.63 1.25 -9.78
CA VAL A 311 -3.90 1.96 -9.64
C VAL A 311 -3.74 3.37 -9.05
N TYR A 312 -2.70 3.60 -8.25
CA TYR A 312 -2.38 4.93 -7.71
C TYR A 312 -1.89 5.87 -8.81
N ALA A 313 -0.90 5.44 -9.60
CA ALA A 313 -0.39 6.22 -10.73
C ALA A 313 -1.47 6.53 -11.76
N VAL A 314 -2.33 5.55 -12.07
CA VAL A 314 -3.50 5.75 -12.94
C VAL A 314 -4.46 6.79 -12.34
N GLY A 315 -4.72 6.71 -11.03
CA GLY A 315 -5.58 7.66 -10.33
C GLY A 315 -5.07 9.10 -10.39
N TYR A 316 -3.76 9.31 -10.17
CA TYR A 316 -3.18 10.65 -10.21
C TYR A 316 -3.19 11.28 -11.60
N LEU A 317 -2.99 10.47 -12.65
CA LEU A 317 -2.93 10.92 -14.04
C LEU A 317 -4.31 10.97 -14.71
N SER A 318 -5.34 10.43 -14.06
CA SER A 318 -6.70 10.41 -14.60
C SER A 318 -7.27 11.84 -14.62
N PRO A 319 -7.81 12.31 -15.78
CA PRO A 319 -8.44 13.61 -15.84
C PRO A 319 -9.72 13.62 -15.00
N ILE A 320 -9.83 14.60 -14.10
CA ILE A 320 -11.01 14.80 -13.25
C ILE A 320 -12.17 15.33 -14.10
N ARG A 321 -12.90 14.45 -14.80
CA ARG A 321 -14.07 14.85 -15.60
C ARG A 321 -15.34 15.04 -14.78
N TRP A 322 -15.39 14.52 -13.54
CA TRP A 322 -16.61 14.47 -12.72
C TRP A 322 -16.78 15.65 -11.74
N LEU A 323 -15.71 16.41 -11.47
CA LEU A 323 -15.71 17.57 -10.54
C LEU A 323 -15.35 18.90 -11.25
N GLN A 324 -15.12 18.89 -12.56
CA GLN A 324 -14.79 20.10 -13.34
C GLN A 324 -16.01 20.84 -13.91
N ARG A 325 -17.24 20.44 -13.53
CA ARG A 325 -18.43 21.24 -13.79
C ARG A 325 -18.86 21.86 -12.46
N TYR A 326 -18.85 23.19 -12.43
CA TYR A 326 -19.21 24.15 -11.37
C TYR A 326 -18.02 24.81 -10.68
#